data_AF-A0A2N9LRL3-F1
#
_entry.id   AF-A0A2N9LRL3-F1
#
_cell.length_a   1.000
_cell.length_b   1.000
_cell.length_c   1.000
_cell.angle_alpha   90.00
_cell.angle_beta   90.00
_cell.angle_gamma   90.00
#
_symmetry.space_group_name_H-M   'P 1'
#
loop_
_entity.id
_entity.type
_entity.pdbx_description
1 polymer ?
#
loop_
_entity_poly.entity_id
_entity_poly.type
_entity_poly.pdbx_seq_one_letter_code
_entity_poly.pdbx_strand_id
1 'polypeptide(L)'
;MRLQRLLVPWLALCSAAAISGAQAADVGVAIGFSEPGVYGRIDIGQYPQPQLILSTPIIAEPPPVPARIPVEPLYLWVPPEHQQHWNKYCHQYHACGYPVYFVHHDWYNQHVMVKAHGKDHHGDEYGHNKEHDRDGRDREDHERDR
;
A
#
# COMPACT_ATOMS: atom_id res chain seq x y z
N MET A 1 17.98 -78.76 -21.62
CA MET A 1 17.18 -77.76 -22.37
C MET A 1 15.90 -77.52 -21.59
N ARG A 2 15.39 -76.34 -21.27
CA ARG A 2 15.76 -74.92 -21.41
C ARG A 2 14.96 -74.15 -20.34
N LEU A 3 15.56 -73.10 -19.79
CA LEU A 3 14.90 -72.05 -18.99
C LEU A 3 13.81 -71.33 -19.82
N GLN A 4 12.66 -71.01 -19.22
CA GLN A 4 11.86 -69.83 -19.59
C GLN A 4 10.92 -69.46 -18.44
N ARG A 5 11.37 -68.67 -17.46
CA ARG A 5 11.26 -67.19 -17.40
C ARG A 5 9.82 -66.66 -17.61
N LEU A 6 9.15 -66.48 -16.47
CA LEU A 6 8.45 -65.28 -16.00
C LEU A 6 7.64 -64.48 -17.02
N LEU A 7 6.33 -64.39 -16.79
CA LEU A 7 5.50 -63.26 -17.20
C LEU A 7 4.72 -62.76 -15.98
N VAL A 8 5.36 -61.90 -15.19
CA VAL A 8 4.67 -61.06 -14.21
C VAL A 8 4.13 -59.86 -14.99
N PRO A 9 2.83 -59.57 -14.96
CA PRO A 9 2.25 -58.48 -15.74
C PRO A 9 2.67 -57.14 -15.12
N TRP A 10 3.40 -56.33 -15.89
CA TRP A 10 3.60 -54.91 -15.57
C TRP A 10 2.29 -54.17 -15.83
N LEU A 11 1.46 -54.05 -14.79
CA LEU A 11 0.40 -53.04 -14.75
C LEU A 11 1.05 -51.74 -14.25
N ALA A 12 1.48 -50.89 -15.18
CA ALA A 12 1.97 -49.56 -14.86
C ALA A 12 0.78 -48.68 -14.42
N LEU A 13 0.55 -48.59 -13.11
CA LEU A 13 -0.42 -47.70 -12.51
C LEU A 13 0.21 -46.31 -12.40
N CYS A 14 -0.04 -45.44 -13.39
CA CYS A 14 0.32 -44.03 -13.32
C CYS A 14 -0.59 -43.31 -12.31
N SER A 15 -0.17 -43.24 -11.04
CA SER A 15 -0.79 -42.35 -10.05
C SER A 15 -0.40 -40.91 -10.36
N ALA A 16 -1.32 -40.14 -10.94
CA ALA A 16 -1.19 -38.69 -11.06
C ALA A 16 -1.29 -38.07 -9.67
N ALA A 17 -0.15 -37.67 -9.10
CA ALA A 17 -0.12 -36.85 -7.90
C ALA A 17 -0.54 -35.43 -8.28
N ALA A 18 -1.81 -35.08 -8.02
CA ALA A 18 -2.25 -33.71 -8.03
C ALA A 18 -1.61 -33.00 -6.83
N ILE A 19 -0.58 -32.20 -7.08
CA ILE A 19 -0.04 -31.28 -6.08
C ILE A 19 -1.05 -30.14 -5.97
N SER A 20 -1.99 -30.26 -5.04
CA SER A 20 -2.82 -29.13 -4.64
C SER A 20 -1.91 -28.08 -4.02
N GLY A 21 -1.64 -27.00 -4.75
CA GLY A 21 -0.95 -25.83 -4.21
C GLY A 21 -1.72 -25.31 -3.00
N ALA A 22 -1.07 -25.28 -1.84
CA ALA A 22 -1.60 -24.66 -0.64
C ALA A 22 -1.80 -23.16 -0.92
N GLN A 23 -3.05 -22.74 -1.09
CA GLN A 23 -3.42 -21.33 -1.07
C GLN A 23 -3.37 -20.89 0.39
N ALA A 24 -2.21 -20.40 0.82
CA ALA A 24 -2.10 -19.67 2.08
C ALA A 24 -2.84 -18.33 1.91
N ALA A 25 -4.15 -18.35 2.16
CA ALA A 25 -4.90 -17.14 2.44
C ALA A 25 -4.55 -16.70 3.86
N ASP A 26 -3.35 -16.15 4.04
CA ASP A 26 -3.00 -15.40 5.25
C ASP A 26 -3.78 -14.08 5.21
N VAL A 27 -5.05 -14.14 5.59
CA VAL A 27 -5.89 -12.97 5.87
C VAL A 27 -5.49 -12.46 7.26
N GLY A 28 -4.31 -11.87 7.35
CA GLY A 28 -3.94 -11.02 8.47
C GLY A 28 -4.78 -9.75 8.41
N VAL A 29 -5.95 -9.74 9.07
CA VAL A 29 -6.74 -8.53 9.27
C VAL A 29 -5.99 -7.66 10.28
N ALA A 30 -5.13 -6.77 9.80
CA ALA A 30 -4.52 -5.74 10.63
C ALA A 30 -5.61 -4.75 11.06
N ILE A 31 -5.83 -4.65 12.37
CA ILE A 31 -6.78 -3.71 12.96
C ILE A 31 -6.20 -2.30 12.78
N GLY A 32 -6.90 -1.47 12.02
CA GLY A 32 -6.50 -0.11 11.68
C GLY A 32 -6.37 0.78 12.91
N PHE A 33 -5.14 1.20 13.19
CA PHE A 33 -4.86 2.42 13.93
C PHE A 33 -3.92 3.27 13.10
N SER A 34 -4.48 3.97 12.10
CA SER A 34 -3.81 5.11 11.49
C SER A 34 -3.99 6.29 12.46
N GLU A 35 -3.05 6.45 13.40
CA GLU A 35 -2.87 7.77 13.99
C GLU A 35 -2.55 8.75 12.84
N PRO A 36 -3.34 9.83 12.66
CA PRO A 36 -3.04 10.85 11.67
C PRO A 36 -1.72 11.52 12.07
N GLY A 37 -0.61 11.08 11.47
CA GLY A 37 0.72 11.54 11.83
C GLY A 37 1.88 10.60 11.51
N VAL A 38 1.62 9.32 11.22
CA VAL A 38 2.68 8.38 10.79
C VAL A 38 2.81 8.42 9.27
N TYR A 39 3.87 9.06 8.76
CA TYR A 39 4.11 9.18 7.32
C TYR A 39 4.07 7.80 6.61
N GLY A 40 3.24 7.70 5.57
CA GLY A 40 3.30 6.61 4.60
C GLY A 40 2.77 5.24 5.06
N ARG A 41 2.21 5.07 6.26
CA ARG A 41 1.63 3.79 6.69
C ARG A 41 0.33 3.49 5.94
N ILE A 42 0.23 2.27 5.42
CA ILE A 42 -0.90 1.79 4.61
C ILE A 42 -1.58 0.64 5.34
N ASP A 43 -2.87 0.78 5.59
CA ASP A 43 -3.73 -0.35 5.98
C ASP A 43 -4.09 -1.16 4.73
N ILE A 44 -3.37 -2.26 4.53
CA ILE A 44 -3.46 -3.03 3.29
C ILE A 44 -4.80 -3.74 3.10
N GLY A 45 -5.59 -3.95 4.17
CA GLY A 45 -6.89 -4.59 4.09
C GLY A 45 -7.90 -3.82 3.22
N GLN A 46 -7.62 -2.55 2.92
CA GLN A 46 -8.50 -1.66 2.16
C GLN A 46 -8.08 -1.45 0.70
N TYR A 47 -7.02 -2.12 0.24
CA TYR A 47 -6.40 -1.96 -1.07
C TYR A 47 -6.16 -3.33 -1.72
N PRO A 48 -5.97 -3.41 -3.06
CA PRO A 48 -5.51 -4.64 -3.70
C PRO A 48 -4.13 -5.07 -3.17
N GLN A 49 -3.66 -6.25 -3.54
CA GLN A 49 -2.36 -6.72 -3.08
C GLN A 49 -1.24 -5.73 -3.46
N PRO A 50 -0.37 -5.33 -2.51
CA PRO A 50 0.66 -4.34 -2.76
C PRO A 50 1.77 -4.91 -3.62
N GLN A 51 2.27 -4.10 -4.54
CA GLN A 51 3.56 -4.36 -5.15
C GLN A 51 4.65 -3.90 -4.17
N LEU A 52 5.50 -4.83 -3.75
CA LEU A 52 6.56 -4.55 -2.78
C LEU A 52 7.89 -4.33 -3.49
N ILE A 53 8.74 -3.47 -2.92
CA ILE A 53 10.11 -3.29 -3.38
C ILE A 53 10.94 -4.54 -3.05
N LEU A 54 10.70 -5.12 -1.86
CA LEU A 54 11.30 -6.37 -1.41
C LEU A 54 10.23 -7.27 -0.81
N SER A 55 10.30 -8.55 -1.12
CA SER A 55 9.42 -9.59 -0.55
C SER A 55 9.81 -9.98 0.88
N THR A 56 10.97 -9.54 1.35
CA THR A 56 11.47 -9.78 2.71
C THR A 56 11.39 -8.48 3.50
N PRO A 57 10.84 -8.48 4.72
CA PRO A 57 10.70 -7.25 5.48
C PRO A 57 12.05 -6.80 6.02
N ILE A 58 12.24 -5.49 6.10
CA ILE A 58 13.41 -4.86 6.68
C ILE A 58 13.11 -4.54 8.14
N ILE A 59 14.03 -4.89 9.05
CA ILE A 59 13.96 -4.55 10.48
C ILE A 59 15.25 -3.78 10.80
N ALA A 60 15.12 -2.59 11.39
CA ALA A 60 16.28 -1.76 11.72
C ALA A 60 16.89 -2.12 13.07
N GLU A 61 16.01 -2.36 14.06
CA GLU A 61 16.37 -2.62 15.45
C GLU A 61 15.61 -3.84 15.96
N PRO A 62 16.15 -4.55 16.98
CA PRO A 62 15.41 -5.60 17.65
C PRO A 62 14.04 -5.08 18.15
N PRO A 63 12.97 -5.87 18.01
CA PRO A 63 11.67 -5.47 18.53
C PRO A 63 11.75 -5.18 20.04
N PRO A 64 11.04 -4.15 20.53
CA PRO A 64 11.02 -3.80 21.96
C PRO A 64 10.26 -4.84 22.82
N VAL A 65 9.62 -5.82 22.18
CA VAL A 65 8.84 -6.87 22.83
C VAL A 65 9.65 -8.17 22.96
N PRO A 66 9.34 -9.03 23.94
CA PRO A 66 9.96 -10.35 24.03
C PRO A 66 9.80 -11.13 22.72
N ALA A 67 10.83 -11.89 22.33
CA ALA A 67 10.89 -12.65 21.07
C ALA A 67 9.76 -13.68 20.87
N ARG A 68 8.95 -13.95 21.91
CA ARG A 68 7.78 -14.84 21.85
C ARG A 68 6.51 -14.14 21.39
N ILE A 69 6.51 -12.81 21.32
CA ILE A 69 5.37 -12.02 20.88
C ILE A 69 5.55 -11.74 19.39
N PRO A 70 4.67 -12.28 18.52
CA PRO A 70 4.71 -11.93 17.10
C PRO A 70 4.43 -10.44 16.92
N VAL A 71 5.23 -9.79 16.07
CA VAL A 71 5.07 -8.38 15.72
C VAL A 71 4.49 -8.30 14.32
N GLU A 72 3.39 -7.55 14.17
CA GLU A 72 2.76 -7.35 12.86
C GLU A 72 3.65 -6.48 11.96
N PRO A 73 3.78 -6.85 10.67
CA PRO A 73 4.56 -6.07 9.72
C PRO A 73 3.84 -4.78 9.34
N LEU A 74 4.62 -3.76 8.99
CA LEU A 74 4.14 -2.48 8.53
C LEU A 74 4.33 -2.36 7.02
N TYR A 75 3.30 -1.89 6.32
CA TYR A 75 3.39 -1.56 4.91
C TYR A 75 3.52 -0.06 4.77
N LEU A 76 4.68 0.39 4.29
CA LEU A 76 5.01 1.81 4.21
C LEU A 76 5.35 2.23 2.77
N TRP A 77 4.82 3.36 2.34
CA TRP A 77 5.45 4.13 1.26
C TRP A 77 6.53 5.04 1.87
N VAL A 78 7.76 4.84 1.42
CA VAL A 78 8.95 5.52 1.95
C VAL A 78 9.75 6.07 0.76
N PRO A 79 10.27 7.31 0.79
CA PRO A 79 11.13 7.82 -0.27
C PRO A 79 12.40 6.95 -0.44
N PRO A 80 12.94 6.78 -1.67
CA PRO A 80 14.06 5.88 -1.92
C PRO A 80 15.31 6.14 -1.05
N GLU A 81 15.62 7.40 -0.73
CA GLU A 81 16.75 7.75 0.15
C GLU A 81 16.56 7.18 1.56
N HIS A 82 15.34 7.27 2.10
CA HIS A 82 15.00 6.75 3.42
C HIS A 82 15.02 5.22 3.46
N GLN A 83 14.61 4.55 2.38
CA GLN A 83 14.68 3.09 2.27
C GLN A 83 16.14 2.60 2.34
N GLN A 84 17.04 3.24 1.60
CA GLN A 84 18.45 2.86 1.54
C GLN A 84 19.17 3.05 2.89
N HIS A 85 18.73 4.04 3.67
CA HIS A 85 19.28 4.35 4.98
C HIS A 85 18.27 4.10 6.10
N TRP A 86 17.54 2.99 6.01
CA TRP A 86 16.41 2.73 6.89
C TRP A 86 16.75 2.83 8.38
N ASN A 87 17.90 2.34 8.82
CA ASN A 87 18.35 2.44 10.21
C ASN A 87 18.44 3.89 10.73
N LYS A 88 18.72 4.86 9.85
CA LYS A 88 18.78 6.29 10.21
C LYS A 88 17.39 6.92 10.27
N TYR A 89 16.48 6.47 9.41
CA TYR A 89 15.18 7.11 9.19
C TYR A 89 14.02 6.43 9.92
N CYS A 90 14.18 5.20 10.41
CA CYS A 90 13.10 4.40 11.00
C CYS A 90 12.35 5.11 12.15
N HIS A 91 13.01 5.99 12.90
CA HIS A 91 12.39 6.75 13.99
C HIS A 91 11.35 7.74 13.48
N GLN A 92 11.54 8.33 12.30
CA GLN A 92 10.59 9.25 11.69
C GLN A 92 9.26 8.56 11.32
N TYR A 93 9.31 7.23 11.18
CA TYR A 93 8.17 6.38 10.88
C TYR A 93 7.67 5.60 12.10
N HIS A 94 8.28 5.79 13.28
CA HIS A 94 8.03 5.00 14.50
C HIS A 94 8.10 3.48 14.24
N ALA A 95 9.07 3.05 13.43
CA ALA A 95 9.08 1.71 12.84
C ALA A 95 10.39 0.93 13.06
N CYS A 96 11.31 1.40 13.91
CA CYS A 96 12.63 0.78 14.07
C CYS A 96 12.58 -0.69 14.50
N GLY A 97 11.73 -1.01 15.49
CA GLY A 97 11.54 -2.36 16.01
C GLY A 97 10.48 -3.19 15.28
N TYR A 98 9.99 -2.74 14.12
CA TYR A 98 8.93 -3.42 13.38
C TYR A 98 9.45 -3.99 12.05
N PRO A 99 8.96 -5.16 11.60
CA PRO A 99 9.18 -5.62 10.24
C PRO A 99 8.49 -4.67 9.26
N VAL A 100 9.23 -4.11 8.30
CA VAL A 100 8.69 -3.15 7.33
C VAL A 100 8.79 -3.69 5.91
N TYR A 101 7.67 -3.67 5.20
CA TYR A 101 7.60 -3.81 3.75
C TYR A 101 7.50 -2.44 3.10
N PHE A 102 8.41 -2.14 2.19
CA PHE A 102 8.29 -0.95 1.35
C PHE A 102 7.42 -1.25 0.15
N VAL A 103 6.44 -0.37 -0.07
CA VAL A 103 5.50 -0.47 -1.17
C VAL A 103 5.99 0.34 -2.36
N HIS A 104 5.80 -0.20 -3.56
CA HIS A 104 6.18 0.44 -4.82
C HIS A 104 5.43 1.76 -5.01
N HIS A 105 6.13 2.78 -5.50
CA HIS A 105 5.57 4.12 -5.67
C HIS A 105 4.38 4.13 -6.63
N ASP A 106 4.48 3.45 -7.77
CA ASP A 106 3.40 3.41 -8.76
C ASP A 106 2.13 2.78 -8.19
N TRP A 107 2.27 1.68 -7.45
CA TRP A 107 1.14 1.05 -6.79
C TRP A 107 0.52 1.98 -5.75
N TYR A 108 1.35 2.65 -4.94
CA TYR A 108 0.89 3.57 -3.90
C TYR A 108 0.11 4.74 -4.50
N ASN A 109 0.63 5.34 -5.58
CA ASN A 109 -0.05 6.43 -6.27
C ASN A 109 -1.40 5.97 -6.83
N GLN A 110 -1.43 4.84 -7.54
CA GLN A 110 -2.63 4.34 -8.22
C GLN A 110 -3.75 3.94 -7.26
N HIS A 111 -3.41 3.38 -6.09
CA HIS A 111 -4.41 2.76 -5.21
C HIS A 111 -4.67 3.56 -3.94
N VAL A 112 -3.64 4.18 -3.36
CA VAL A 112 -3.73 4.87 -2.07
C VAL A 112 -3.98 6.36 -2.27
N MET A 113 -3.13 7.04 -3.07
CA MET A 113 -3.26 8.48 -3.28
C MET A 113 -4.55 8.85 -4.02
N VAL A 114 -4.90 8.14 -5.09
CA VAL A 114 -6.16 8.39 -5.82
C VAL A 114 -7.39 8.23 -4.91
N LYS A 115 -7.41 7.20 -4.05
CA LYS A 115 -8.51 6.95 -3.11
C LYS A 115 -8.58 8.01 -2.00
N ALA A 116 -7.44 8.57 -1.59
CA ALA A 116 -7.40 9.68 -0.64
C ALA A 116 -8.07 10.93 -1.23
N HIS A 117 -7.69 11.33 -2.46
CA HIS A 117 -8.22 12.53 -3.11
C HIS A 117 -9.68 12.37 -3.59
N GLY A 118 -10.10 11.15 -3.95
CA GLY A 118 -11.48 10.88 -4.36
C GLY A 118 -12.52 11.04 -3.24
N LYS A 119 -12.10 11.04 -1.97
CA LYS A 119 -12.99 11.28 -0.82
C LYS A 119 -13.28 12.76 -0.60
N ASP A 120 -12.55 13.65 -1.25
CA ASP A 120 -12.65 15.10 -1.05
C ASP A 120 -13.66 15.77 -2.01
N HIS A 121 -14.39 15.00 -2.81
CA HIS A 121 -15.36 15.50 -3.80
C HIS A 121 -16.84 15.33 -3.42
N HIS A 122 -17.15 15.15 -2.13
CA HIS A 122 -18.54 15.02 -1.63
C HIS A 122 -19.01 16.21 -0.77
N GLY A 123 -18.70 17.42 -1.20
CA GLY A 123 -19.21 18.70 -0.71
C GLY A 123 -18.33 19.76 -1.36
N ASP A 124 -18.79 20.60 -2.28
CA ASP A 124 -19.90 21.51 -2.08
C ASP A 124 -20.60 21.81 -3.41
N GLU A 125 -21.79 21.25 -3.59
CA GLU A 125 -22.81 21.78 -4.49
C GLU A 125 -23.49 22.98 -3.79
N TYR A 126 -22.76 24.10 -3.65
CA TYR A 126 -23.37 25.36 -3.20
C TYR A 126 -22.71 26.57 -3.89
N GLY A 127 -23.44 27.18 -4.84
CA GLY A 127 -23.37 28.63 -5.06
C GLY A 127 -22.59 29.12 -6.28
N HIS A 128 -22.94 28.69 -7.49
CA HIS A 128 -22.68 29.50 -8.68
C HIS A 128 -23.60 30.75 -8.66
N ASN A 129 -23.15 31.84 -8.05
CA ASN A 129 -23.63 33.19 -8.39
C ASN A 129 -22.51 33.94 -9.09
N LYS A 130 -22.34 33.63 -10.38
CA LYS A 130 -21.72 34.55 -11.33
C LYS A 130 -22.83 35.37 -11.94
N GLU A 131 -23.25 36.40 -11.22
CA GLU A 131 -24.08 37.46 -11.80
C GLU A 131 -23.14 38.41 -12.54
N HIS A 132 -22.95 38.12 -13.82
CA HIS A 132 -22.53 39.11 -14.80
C HIS A 132 -23.82 39.66 -15.39
N ASP A 133 -24.19 40.90 -15.05
CA ASP A 133 -24.88 41.76 -16.01
C ASP A 133 -24.63 43.25 -15.73
N ARG A 134 -24.59 43.97 -16.85
CA ARG A 134 -24.11 45.33 -17.05
C ARG A 134 -25.19 46.36 -16.77
N ASP A 135 -24.83 47.49 -16.17
CA ASP A 135 -25.36 48.84 -16.45
C ASP A 135 -24.36 49.83 -15.80
N GLY A 136 -23.69 50.77 -16.45
CA GLY A 136 -24.15 51.71 -17.46
C GLY A 136 -24.55 53.02 -16.78
N ARG A 137 -23.80 54.11 -17.06
CA ARG A 137 -24.03 55.52 -16.65
C ARG A 137 -23.46 55.89 -15.27
N ASP A 138 -22.85 57.05 -15.02
CA ASP A 138 -22.78 58.34 -15.70
C ASP A 138 -21.55 59.10 -15.14
N ARG A 139 -20.91 59.93 -16.00
CA ARG A 139 -20.50 61.34 -15.78
C ARG A 139 -20.06 61.78 -14.37
N GLU A 140 -19.02 62.57 -14.15
CA GLU A 140 -18.58 63.79 -14.84
C GLU A 140 -17.32 64.30 -14.12
N ASP A 141 -16.44 64.96 -14.88
CA ASP A 141 -15.59 66.10 -14.55
C ASP A 141 -15.03 66.29 -13.12
N HIS A 142 -13.71 66.43 -13.00
CA HIS A 142 -13.08 67.75 -13.12
C HIS A 142 -11.56 67.63 -12.95
N GLU A 143 -10.90 67.96 -14.05
CA GLU A 143 -9.53 68.38 -14.15
C GLU A 143 -9.35 69.76 -13.49
N ARG A 144 -8.18 69.99 -12.88
CA ARG A 144 -7.51 71.30 -12.68
C ARG A 144 -7.92 72.18 -11.47
N ASP A 145 -7.02 72.24 -10.48
CA ASP A 145 -6.30 73.46 -10.04
C ASP A 145 -5.18 73.01 -9.08
N ARG A 146 -3.91 73.06 -9.50
CA ARG A 146 -2.93 74.16 -9.38
C ARG A 146 -2.31 74.28 -7.99
#